data_AF-A0A8J2ANI9-F1
#
_entry.id   AF-A0A8J2ANI9-F1
#
_cell.length_a   1.000
_cell.length_b   1.000
_cell.length_c   1.000
_cell.angle_alpha   90.00
_cell.angle_beta   90.00
_cell.angle_gamma   90.00
#
_symmetry.space_group_name_H-M   'P 1'
#
loop_
_entity.id
_entity.type
_entity.pdbx_description
1 polymer ?
#
loop_
_entity_poly.entity_id
_entity_poly.type
_entity_poly.pdbx_seq_one_letter_code
_entity_poly.pdbx_strand_id
1 'polypeptide(L)'
;MSFCSRNKRAVLVTLEYADPIFSGNGVYSRSIVTGLVEQLRFDVLVISGTSAQGPCGSSPGPGGSGSCSKSLSPLHPQSQPRIDMVRHSQSQPRTTSRSQHSSAGAAKDIPPTCTSGGTLQTIAIPLRVWNRLDRGSDWELFRDRVASSEEDDEGGGGVLAAFTEFAPDYIIAVDWSGAAAARMLMEKMQLDQRKPLFVLFLFRLFSASTEFSEEDLTFYKEEEGNAVRVADKVVSCSSIDRKLLAATFFLGDDEAMDISRNREISNTLTATLTTPPSCVKQNKLAFLNPPLRPGFVEEGAAATTSSATTSSSVTNKKASSRSTLTKAPASSSSCSSLPAPSSSSCSSSSETPISSSKTPTASYLLCCCRLSPEKRVDFFVDVICRHEVREALQKQNIVPFLVGAQNSEWGKELIQGKLESTFKLVSTRNTISEEDDRDDGDGQEQDQRGGCIQIEHHHHKQDDHHHDAQKQQHYAIVRDFMSAAQLREVFRKSVLNFHPALYDSYAMTIVEAAACGLPSLIHTGGIGAADVLGEEGVFRGDMADEEKCAERLVKVLEGLRLAKDEDPVQCVSSQQPPLQQSHMQSQIMHVESRQVQETAQKRALAWESVAFAQELGSLLEEAGVGGHS
;
A
#
# COMPACT_ATOMS: atom_id res chain seq x y z
N MET A 1 -14.21 -42.22 16.27
CA MET A 1 -13.74 -41.90 14.91
C MET A 1 -13.82 -40.40 14.77
N SER A 2 -12.67 -39.70 14.72
CA SER A 2 -12.64 -38.26 14.48
C SER A 2 -13.01 -38.05 13.01
N PHE A 3 -14.16 -37.43 12.73
CA PHE A 3 -14.43 -36.95 11.38
C PHE A 3 -13.34 -35.91 11.07
N CYS A 4 -12.43 -36.23 10.16
CA CYS A 4 -11.50 -35.25 9.65
C CYS A 4 -12.36 -34.22 8.91
N SER A 5 -12.61 -33.07 9.51
CA SER A 5 -13.35 -32.00 8.84
C SER A 5 -12.56 -31.62 7.60
N ARG A 6 -13.20 -31.68 6.43
CA ARG A 6 -12.62 -31.14 5.20
C ARG A 6 -12.17 -29.70 5.43
N ASN A 7 -11.09 -29.28 4.77
CA ASN A 7 -10.70 -27.87 4.76
C ASN A 7 -11.85 -27.03 4.20
N LYS A 8 -11.97 -25.78 4.67
CA LYS A 8 -12.88 -24.80 4.08
C LYS A 8 -12.37 -24.44 2.69
N ARG A 9 -13.28 -24.20 1.75
CA ARG A 9 -12.96 -23.92 0.34
C ARG A 9 -13.39 -22.50 -0.03
N ALA A 10 -12.49 -21.68 -0.54
CA ALA A 10 -12.80 -20.32 -0.98
C ALA A 10 -12.44 -20.12 -2.45
N VAL A 11 -13.34 -19.48 -3.20
CA VAL A 11 -13.04 -18.97 -4.55
C VAL A 11 -12.77 -17.49 -4.46
N LEU A 12 -11.60 -17.03 -4.91
CA LEU A 12 -11.31 -15.61 -5.10
C LEU A 12 -11.54 -15.23 -6.57
N VAL A 13 -12.38 -14.22 -6.82
CA VAL A 13 -12.66 -13.68 -8.15
C VAL A 13 -12.16 -12.24 -8.21
N THR A 14 -11.15 -11.98 -9.03
CA THR A 14 -10.50 -10.67 -9.13
C THR A 14 -10.02 -10.41 -10.56
N LEU A 15 -9.98 -9.16 -11.03
CA LEU A 15 -9.33 -8.88 -12.32
C LEU A 15 -7.82 -9.07 -12.25
N GLU A 16 -7.22 -9.00 -11.05
CA GLU A 16 -5.79 -8.88 -10.90
C GLU A 16 -5.27 -9.81 -9.79
N TYR A 17 -4.44 -10.78 -10.17
CA TYR A 17 -3.76 -11.70 -9.26
C TYR A 17 -2.55 -12.35 -9.94
N ALA A 18 -2.75 -12.81 -11.19
CA ALA A 18 -1.70 -13.35 -12.04
C ALA A 18 -0.71 -12.26 -12.49
N ASP A 19 0.54 -12.66 -12.71
CA ASP A 19 1.56 -11.72 -13.22
C ASP A 19 1.31 -11.34 -14.69
N PRO A 20 1.69 -10.11 -15.09
CA PRO A 20 2.25 -9.07 -14.22
C PRO A 20 1.17 -8.32 -13.42
N ILE A 21 1.41 -8.15 -12.10
CA ILE A 21 0.65 -7.21 -11.27
C ILE A 21 0.97 -5.78 -11.68
N PHE A 22 -0.06 -4.94 -11.76
CA PHE A 22 -0.02 -3.55 -12.19
C PHE A 22 -0.67 -2.56 -11.20
N SER A 23 -1.30 -3.05 -10.13
CA SER A 23 -1.97 -2.22 -9.13
C SER A 23 -1.91 -2.82 -7.72
N GLY A 24 -2.34 -2.02 -6.72
CA GLY A 24 -2.49 -2.50 -5.34
C GLY A 24 -3.51 -3.62 -5.18
N ASN A 25 -4.51 -3.72 -6.06
CA ASN A 25 -5.53 -4.77 -5.97
C ASN A 25 -4.93 -6.16 -6.16
N GLY A 26 -4.00 -6.31 -7.10
CA GLY A 26 -3.26 -7.55 -7.29
C GLY A 26 -2.44 -7.93 -6.06
N VAL A 27 -1.76 -6.96 -5.45
CA VAL A 27 -0.97 -7.16 -4.23
C VAL A 27 -1.88 -7.66 -3.09
N TYR A 28 -3.00 -6.98 -2.83
CA TYR A 28 -3.94 -7.41 -1.79
C TYR A 28 -4.60 -8.74 -2.06
N SER A 29 -4.95 -9.01 -3.32
CA SER A 29 -5.50 -10.30 -3.73
C SER A 29 -4.53 -11.43 -3.36
N ARG A 30 -3.21 -11.23 -3.59
CA ARG A 30 -2.18 -12.18 -3.15
C ARG A 30 -2.11 -12.30 -1.64
N SER A 31 -2.10 -11.19 -0.90
CA SER A 31 -2.10 -11.21 0.57
C SER A 31 -3.30 -11.97 1.15
N ILE A 32 -4.49 -11.81 0.56
CA ILE A 32 -5.69 -12.57 0.94
C ILE A 32 -5.48 -14.06 0.72
N VAL A 33 -5.03 -14.47 -0.48
CA VAL A 33 -4.81 -15.87 -0.81
C VAL A 33 -3.75 -16.50 0.10
N THR A 34 -2.63 -15.83 0.31
CA THR A 34 -1.57 -16.28 1.22
C THR A 34 -2.11 -16.48 2.63
N GLY A 35 -2.88 -15.51 3.17
CA GLY A 35 -3.49 -15.63 4.49
C GLY A 35 -4.47 -16.82 4.59
N LEU A 36 -5.32 -17.00 3.58
CA LEU A 36 -6.27 -18.11 3.52
C LEU A 36 -5.55 -19.48 3.48
N VAL A 37 -4.56 -19.63 2.60
CA VAL A 37 -3.86 -20.91 2.38
C VAL A 37 -2.93 -21.25 3.53
N GLU A 38 -2.04 -20.32 3.91
CA GLU A 38 -0.94 -20.62 4.84
C GLU A 38 -1.39 -20.59 6.30
N GLN A 39 -2.30 -19.69 6.65
CA GLN A 39 -2.65 -19.44 8.06
C GLN A 39 -3.99 -20.04 8.45
N LEU A 40 -4.99 -19.95 7.56
CA LEU A 40 -6.32 -20.50 7.81
C LEU A 40 -6.50 -21.90 7.24
N ARG A 41 -5.55 -22.40 6.44
CA ARG A 41 -5.57 -23.73 5.80
C ARG A 41 -6.81 -23.97 4.92
N PHE A 42 -7.23 -22.92 4.23
CA PHE A 42 -8.29 -23.05 3.22
C PHE A 42 -7.71 -23.68 1.96
N ASP A 43 -8.53 -24.48 1.27
CA ASP A 43 -8.31 -24.72 -0.14
C ASP A 43 -8.83 -23.49 -0.89
N VAL A 44 -8.03 -22.96 -1.82
CA VAL A 44 -8.31 -21.73 -2.54
C VAL A 44 -8.25 -21.97 -4.04
N LEU A 45 -9.31 -21.56 -4.74
CA LEU A 45 -9.34 -21.45 -6.20
C LEU A 45 -9.39 -19.97 -6.57
N VAL A 46 -8.40 -19.49 -7.30
CA VAL A 46 -8.34 -18.11 -7.80
C VAL A 46 -8.77 -18.08 -9.26
N ILE A 47 -9.74 -17.25 -9.58
CA ILE A 47 -10.17 -16.95 -10.94
C ILE A 47 -9.78 -15.50 -11.21
N SER A 48 -8.79 -15.29 -12.08
CA SER A 48 -8.27 -13.96 -12.34
C SER A 48 -8.14 -13.59 -13.81
N GLY A 49 -8.16 -12.30 -14.12
CA GLY A 49 -7.69 -11.83 -15.42
C GLY A 49 -6.18 -12.06 -15.57
N THR A 50 -5.72 -12.07 -16.82
CA THR A 50 -4.29 -12.00 -17.18
C THR A 50 -4.12 -11.29 -18.53
N SER A 51 -2.91 -10.85 -18.84
CA SER A 51 -2.58 -10.32 -20.16
C SER A 51 -2.71 -11.40 -21.24
N ALA A 52 -3.40 -11.10 -22.34
CA ALA A 52 -3.48 -12.00 -23.49
C ALA A 52 -2.12 -12.28 -24.16
N GLN A 53 -1.09 -11.48 -23.86
CA GLN A 53 0.27 -11.72 -24.37
C GLN A 53 0.98 -12.88 -23.63
N GLY A 54 0.29 -13.54 -22.69
CA GLY A 54 0.85 -14.54 -21.80
C GLY A 54 1.82 -13.91 -20.79
N PRO A 55 2.11 -14.58 -19.66
CA PRO A 55 3.38 -14.31 -18.98
C PRO A 55 4.45 -14.54 -20.04
N CYS A 56 5.34 -13.56 -20.28
CA CYS A 56 6.47 -13.75 -21.17
C CYS A 56 7.24 -14.99 -20.69
N GLY A 57 6.92 -16.15 -21.27
CA GLY A 57 7.59 -17.38 -20.97
C GLY A 57 9.04 -17.17 -21.36
N SER A 58 9.93 -17.25 -20.40
CA SER A 58 11.32 -17.59 -20.64
C SER A 58 11.32 -18.78 -21.59
N SER A 59 11.62 -18.53 -22.86
CA SER A 59 11.57 -19.53 -23.92
C SER A 59 12.32 -20.79 -23.50
N PRO A 60 11.79 -22.00 -23.73
CA PRO A 60 12.66 -23.17 -23.80
C PRO A 60 13.69 -22.91 -24.90
N GLY A 61 14.96 -23.16 -24.59
CA GLY A 61 16.12 -22.74 -25.39
C GLY A 61 16.05 -23.06 -26.88
N PRO A 62 16.88 -22.38 -27.70
CA PRO A 62 16.75 -22.37 -29.15
C PRO A 62 17.12 -23.73 -29.73
N GLY A 63 16.12 -24.47 -30.19
CA GLY A 63 16.27 -25.70 -30.95
C GLY A 63 15.19 -25.80 -32.02
N GLY A 64 15.16 -24.88 -32.98
CA GLY A 64 14.23 -24.97 -34.11
C GLY A 64 14.23 -23.75 -35.00
N SER A 65 15.06 -23.78 -36.04
CA SER A 65 15.04 -22.81 -37.14
C SER A 65 13.73 -22.92 -37.92
N GLY A 66 12.81 -21.96 -37.74
CA GLY A 66 11.58 -21.82 -38.50
C GLY A 66 11.30 -20.35 -38.80
N SER A 67 11.81 -19.89 -39.94
CA SER A 67 11.54 -18.57 -40.52
C SER A 67 10.04 -18.39 -40.80
N CYS A 68 9.41 -17.36 -40.23
CA CYS A 68 8.24 -16.75 -40.85
C CYS A 68 8.05 -15.29 -40.42
N SER A 69 8.55 -14.38 -41.24
CA SER A 69 8.29 -12.95 -41.22
C SER A 69 6.90 -12.63 -41.78
N LYS A 70 6.01 -11.96 -41.03
CA LYS A 70 5.01 -11.04 -41.59
C LYS A 70 4.76 -9.85 -40.67
N SER A 71 5.21 -8.70 -41.17
CA SER A 71 4.85 -7.34 -40.78
C SER A 71 3.35 -7.09 -41.04
N LEU A 72 2.67 -6.46 -40.08
CA LEU A 72 1.35 -5.86 -40.26
C LEU A 72 1.47 -4.35 -40.05
N SER A 73 1.20 -3.60 -41.13
CA SER A 73 1.01 -2.15 -41.11
C SER A 73 -0.45 -1.81 -40.76
N PRO A 74 -0.73 -0.64 -40.15
CA PRO A 74 -2.09 -0.24 -39.77
C PRO A 74 -2.85 0.40 -40.94
N LEU A 75 -4.13 0.06 -41.12
CA LEU A 75 -5.04 0.72 -42.06
C LEU A 75 -6.13 1.48 -41.32
N HIS A 76 -6.34 2.74 -41.76
CA HIS A 76 -7.45 3.62 -41.45
C HIS A 76 -8.80 3.08 -41.99
N PRO A 77 -9.95 3.55 -41.46
CA PRO A 77 -11.26 3.03 -41.83
C PRO A 77 -11.93 3.91 -42.89
N GLN A 78 -12.42 3.32 -43.98
CA GLN A 78 -13.49 3.92 -44.79
C GLN A 78 -14.37 2.87 -45.50
N SER A 79 -15.68 3.08 -45.33
CA SER A 79 -16.81 2.78 -46.24
C SER A 79 -17.20 1.33 -46.58
N GLN A 80 -18.46 1.01 -46.27
CA GLN A 80 -19.26 -0.07 -46.87
C GLN A 80 -19.36 0.09 -48.40
N PRO A 81 -19.62 -1.01 -49.16
CA PRO A 81 -21.02 -1.22 -49.60
C PRO A 81 -21.49 -2.68 -49.76
N ARG A 82 -22.83 -2.82 -49.68
CA ARG A 82 -23.79 -3.71 -50.37
C ARG A 82 -23.44 -5.17 -50.74
N ILE A 83 -24.24 -6.06 -50.14
CA ILE A 83 -25.07 -7.15 -50.70
C ILE A 83 -24.74 -7.60 -52.14
N ASP A 84 -24.41 -8.89 -52.28
CA ASP A 84 -24.95 -9.76 -53.33
C ASP A 84 -25.06 -11.23 -52.89
N MET A 85 -26.18 -11.83 -53.27
CA MET A 85 -26.55 -13.24 -53.11
C MET A 85 -25.89 -14.11 -54.19
N VAL A 86 -25.31 -15.27 -53.86
CA VAL A 86 -25.34 -16.48 -54.71
C VAL A 86 -25.33 -17.77 -53.86
N ARG A 87 -26.10 -18.75 -54.33
CA ARG A 87 -26.40 -20.08 -53.77
C ARG A 87 -25.37 -21.17 -54.14
N HIS A 88 -25.49 -22.28 -53.38
CA HIS A 88 -25.11 -23.69 -53.66
C HIS A 88 -23.62 -24.03 -53.49
N SER A 89 -23.24 -25.04 -52.70
CA SER A 89 -23.67 -26.43 -52.87
C SER A 89 -23.23 -27.32 -51.69
N GLN A 90 -23.99 -28.39 -51.51
CA GLN A 90 -23.84 -29.45 -50.52
C GLN A 90 -22.58 -30.30 -50.76
N SER A 91 -21.89 -30.70 -49.69
CA SER A 91 -21.22 -32.01 -49.65
C SER A 91 -21.16 -32.55 -48.21
N GLN A 92 -21.43 -33.85 -48.09
CA GLN A 92 -21.64 -34.62 -46.87
C GLN A 92 -20.33 -35.04 -46.17
N PRO A 93 -20.39 -35.44 -44.88
CA PRO A 93 -19.21 -35.70 -44.06
C PRO A 93 -18.64 -37.11 -44.28
N ARG A 94 -17.31 -37.22 -44.32
CA ARG A 94 -16.59 -38.49 -44.20
C ARG A 94 -16.22 -38.76 -42.74
N THR A 95 -16.87 -39.76 -42.18
CA THR A 95 -16.50 -40.45 -40.94
C THR A 95 -15.23 -41.28 -41.16
N THR A 96 -14.17 -41.02 -40.38
CA THR A 96 -13.11 -42.00 -40.15
C THR A 96 -12.89 -42.19 -38.66
N SER A 97 -13.50 -43.25 -38.15
CA SER A 97 -13.21 -43.84 -36.85
C SER A 97 -11.78 -44.38 -36.82
N ARG A 98 -10.94 -43.86 -35.92
CA ARG A 98 -9.67 -44.50 -35.56
C ARG A 98 -9.60 -44.60 -34.05
N SER A 99 -9.96 -45.77 -33.54
CA SER A 99 -9.72 -46.16 -32.15
C SER A 99 -8.21 -46.32 -31.94
N GLN A 100 -7.63 -45.50 -31.07
CA GLN A 100 -6.38 -45.82 -30.41
C GLN A 100 -6.68 -46.01 -28.93
N HIS A 101 -6.66 -47.27 -28.51
CA HIS A 101 -6.50 -47.64 -27.12
C HIS A 101 -5.07 -47.29 -26.70
N SER A 102 -4.91 -46.24 -25.90
CA SER A 102 -3.70 -46.01 -25.10
C SER A 102 -4.03 -46.28 -23.63
N SER A 103 -3.16 -47.10 -23.06
CA SER A 103 -3.18 -47.73 -21.74
C SER A 103 -3.37 -46.76 -20.57
N ALA A 104 -4.39 -47.05 -19.76
CA ALA A 104 -4.49 -46.61 -18.38
C ALA A 104 -3.33 -47.23 -17.56
N GLY A 105 -2.40 -46.38 -17.12
CA GLY A 105 -1.42 -46.72 -16.11
C GLY A 105 -2.06 -46.60 -14.73
N ALA A 106 -2.30 -47.74 -14.09
CA ALA A 106 -2.73 -47.81 -12.69
C ALA A 106 -1.63 -47.26 -11.77
N ALA A 107 -1.83 -46.03 -11.27
CA ALA A 107 -1.08 -45.52 -10.14
C ALA A 107 -1.57 -46.22 -8.88
N LYS A 108 -0.66 -46.93 -8.22
CA LYS A 108 -0.86 -47.59 -6.93
C LYS A 108 -1.29 -46.57 -5.88
N ASP A 109 -2.31 -46.95 -5.11
CA ASP A 109 -2.72 -46.33 -3.86
C ASP A 109 -1.52 -46.10 -2.93
N ILE A 110 -1.01 -44.87 -2.94
CA ILE A 110 -0.28 -44.31 -1.82
C ILE A 110 -1.36 -43.60 -0.98
N PRO A 111 -1.61 -44.00 0.28
CA PRO A 111 -2.56 -43.27 1.11
C PRO A 111 -2.10 -41.80 1.16
N PRO A 112 -3.00 -40.83 0.91
CA PRO A 112 -2.61 -39.43 0.86
C PRO A 112 -1.92 -39.09 2.17
N THR A 113 -0.61 -38.86 2.10
CA THR A 113 0.14 -38.27 3.20
C THR A 113 -0.55 -36.96 3.49
N CYS A 114 -1.16 -36.82 4.67
CA CYS A 114 -1.79 -35.59 5.14
C CYS A 114 -0.75 -34.45 5.11
N THR A 115 -0.63 -33.78 3.97
CA THR A 115 0.04 -32.49 3.88
C THR A 115 -0.91 -31.52 4.55
N SER A 116 -0.58 -31.11 5.77
CA SER A 116 -1.44 -30.34 6.67
C SER A 116 -1.66 -28.88 6.26
N GLY A 117 -1.51 -28.55 4.98
CA GLY A 117 -1.65 -27.20 4.42
C GLY A 117 -2.88 -27.08 3.52
N GLY A 118 -3.36 -25.85 3.33
CA GLY A 118 -4.36 -25.55 2.30
C GLY A 118 -3.79 -25.76 0.89
N THR A 119 -4.65 -25.99 -0.09
CA THR A 119 -4.27 -26.07 -1.51
C THR A 119 -4.56 -24.76 -2.25
N LEU A 120 -3.80 -24.48 -3.32
CA LEU A 120 -4.01 -23.32 -4.18
C LEU A 120 -4.12 -23.75 -5.65
N GLN A 121 -5.20 -23.35 -6.30
CA GLN A 121 -5.43 -23.50 -7.74
C GLN A 121 -5.69 -22.13 -8.35
N THR A 122 -5.26 -21.92 -9.60
CA THR A 122 -5.44 -20.65 -10.30
C THR A 122 -5.93 -20.89 -11.72
N ILE A 123 -6.95 -20.14 -12.15
CA ILE A 123 -7.42 -20.06 -13.52
C ILE A 123 -7.25 -18.62 -13.98
N ALA A 124 -6.40 -18.42 -14.98
CA ALA A 124 -6.11 -17.12 -15.56
C ALA A 124 -6.87 -16.93 -16.87
N ILE A 125 -7.65 -15.86 -16.98
CA ILE A 125 -8.49 -15.53 -18.13
C ILE A 125 -7.81 -14.44 -18.96
N PRO A 126 -7.39 -14.73 -20.20
CA PRO A 126 -6.74 -13.75 -21.07
C PRO A 126 -7.65 -12.56 -21.39
N LEU A 127 -7.15 -11.34 -21.18
CA LEU A 127 -7.81 -10.06 -21.47
C LEU A 127 -7.00 -9.26 -22.49
N ARG A 128 -7.68 -8.50 -23.36
CA ARG A 128 -7.05 -7.67 -24.40
C ARG A 128 -6.55 -6.34 -23.81
N VAL A 129 -7.34 -5.77 -22.89
CA VAL A 129 -6.98 -4.57 -22.14
C VAL A 129 -6.57 -4.95 -20.73
N TRP A 130 -5.29 -5.27 -20.57
CA TRP A 130 -4.62 -5.47 -19.29
C TRP A 130 -4.02 -4.14 -18.78
N ASN A 131 -3.83 -3.97 -17.47
CA ASN A 131 -3.30 -2.77 -16.80
C ASN A 131 -4.29 -1.61 -16.51
N ARG A 132 -5.60 -1.89 -16.49
CA ARG A 132 -6.60 -0.93 -16.02
C ARG A 132 -7.63 -1.63 -15.14
N LEU A 133 -8.07 -0.94 -14.09
CA LEU A 133 -9.16 -1.36 -13.20
C LEU A 133 -10.32 -0.36 -13.23
N ASP A 134 -10.46 0.33 -14.37
CA ASP A 134 -11.53 1.28 -14.63
C ASP A 134 -12.59 0.69 -15.56
N ARG A 135 -13.64 1.46 -15.84
CA ARG A 135 -14.71 1.13 -16.81
C ARG A 135 -14.18 0.75 -18.19
N GLY A 136 -13.01 1.27 -18.58
CA GLY A 136 -12.37 1.00 -19.87
C GLY A 136 -11.53 -0.29 -19.90
N SER A 137 -11.45 -1.03 -18.79
CA SER A 137 -10.86 -2.38 -18.76
C SER A 137 -11.75 -3.42 -19.45
N ASP A 138 -11.20 -4.61 -19.73
CA ASP A 138 -11.92 -5.74 -20.31
C ASP A 138 -12.77 -6.51 -19.26
N TRP A 139 -13.36 -5.82 -18.29
CA TRP A 139 -14.12 -6.43 -17.19
C TRP A 139 -15.36 -7.21 -17.68
N GLU A 140 -16.00 -6.78 -18.77
CA GLU A 140 -17.14 -7.49 -19.36
C GLU A 140 -16.69 -8.80 -20.00
N LEU A 141 -15.57 -8.78 -20.74
CA LEU A 141 -14.97 -9.98 -21.31
C LEU A 141 -14.57 -10.96 -20.19
N PHE A 142 -13.98 -10.45 -19.11
CA PHE A 142 -13.68 -11.25 -17.93
C PHE A 142 -14.94 -11.91 -17.35
N ARG A 143 -15.98 -11.11 -17.05
CA ARG A 143 -17.30 -11.59 -16.58
C ARG A 143 -17.86 -12.68 -17.48
N ASP A 144 -17.86 -12.47 -18.79
CA ASP A 144 -18.47 -13.37 -19.75
C ASP A 144 -17.69 -14.69 -19.87
N ARG A 145 -16.35 -14.64 -19.82
CA ARG A 145 -15.47 -15.83 -19.85
C ARG A 145 -15.47 -16.62 -18.54
N VAL A 146 -15.67 -15.99 -17.39
CA VAL A 146 -15.90 -16.71 -16.12
C VAL A 146 -17.16 -17.61 -16.23
N ALA A 147 -18.11 -17.20 -17.07
CA ALA A 147 -19.42 -17.81 -17.20
C ALA A 147 -19.63 -18.65 -18.49
N SER A 148 -18.62 -18.74 -19.35
CA SER A 148 -18.71 -19.49 -20.59
C SER A 148 -18.60 -20.99 -20.31
N SER A 149 -19.51 -21.77 -20.88
CA SER A 149 -19.46 -23.24 -20.89
C SER A 149 -18.64 -23.80 -22.05
N GLU A 150 -18.06 -22.93 -22.88
CA GLU A 150 -17.37 -23.35 -24.11
C GLU A 150 -16.15 -24.20 -23.76
N GLU A 151 -16.17 -25.44 -24.23
CA GLU A 151 -15.07 -26.41 -24.25
C GLU A 151 -14.07 -26.11 -25.37
N ASP A 152 -14.12 -24.90 -25.96
CA ASP A 152 -13.36 -24.53 -27.16
C ASP A 152 -11.84 -24.48 -26.93
N ASP A 153 -11.39 -24.60 -25.67
CA ASP A 153 -10.00 -24.89 -25.33
C ASP A 153 -9.83 -26.41 -25.16
N GLU A 154 -9.20 -27.06 -26.15
CA GLU A 154 -9.06 -28.51 -26.42
C GLU A 154 -8.55 -29.44 -25.27
N GLY A 155 -8.58 -29.06 -24.00
CA GLY A 155 -8.23 -29.95 -22.91
C GLY A 155 -8.36 -29.42 -21.47
N GLY A 156 -8.91 -28.21 -21.26
CA GLY A 156 -9.10 -27.65 -19.93
C GLY A 156 -10.58 -27.63 -19.56
N GLY A 157 -10.98 -28.35 -18.50
CA GLY A 157 -12.32 -28.17 -17.94
C GLY A 157 -12.52 -26.68 -17.63
N GLY A 158 -13.47 -26.03 -18.31
CA GLY A 158 -13.69 -24.59 -18.21
C GLY A 158 -13.96 -24.11 -16.78
N VAL A 159 -13.99 -22.79 -16.58
CA VAL A 159 -14.16 -22.16 -15.25
C VAL A 159 -15.35 -22.75 -14.48
N LEU A 160 -16.47 -23.00 -15.16
CA LEU A 160 -17.67 -23.61 -14.56
C LEU A 160 -17.42 -25.04 -14.06
N ALA A 161 -16.70 -25.86 -14.82
CA ALA A 161 -16.38 -27.24 -14.43
C ALA A 161 -15.47 -27.25 -13.20
N ALA A 162 -14.40 -26.44 -13.24
CA ALA A 162 -13.49 -26.29 -12.10
C ALA A 162 -14.20 -25.75 -10.85
N PHE A 163 -15.07 -24.75 -11.00
CA PHE A 163 -15.86 -24.22 -9.89
C PHE A 163 -16.82 -25.27 -9.32
N THR A 164 -17.47 -26.06 -10.18
CA THR A 164 -18.40 -27.12 -9.78
C THR A 164 -17.68 -28.21 -9.00
N GLU A 165 -16.54 -28.67 -9.50
CA GLU A 165 -15.69 -29.66 -8.85
C GLU A 165 -15.15 -29.14 -7.50
N PHE A 166 -14.69 -27.88 -7.50
CA PHE A 166 -14.17 -27.23 -6.31
C PHE A 166 -15.24 -26.98 -5.26
N ALA A 167 -16.51 -26.76 -5.65
CA ALA A 167 -17.69 -26.63 -4.79
C ALA A 167 -17.45 -25.74 -3.54
N PRO A 168 -17.16 -24.44 -3.72
CA PRO A 168 -16.70 -23.57 -2.63
C PRO A 168 -17.70 -23.43 -1.49
N ASP A 169 -17.18 -23.13 -0.30
CA ASP A 169 -17.97 -22.66 0.85
C ASP A 169 -18.14 -21.12 0.81
N TYR A 170 -17.15 -20.42 0.23
CA TYR A 170 -17.12 -18.95 0.12
C TYR A 170 -16.76 -18.51 -1.31
N ILE A 171 -17.42 -17.47 -1.80
CA ILE A 171 -16.97 -16.67 -2.94
C ILE A 171 -16.51 -15.32 -2.41
N ILE A 172 -15.28 -14.96 -2.72
CA ILE A 172 -14.67 -13.68 -2.37
C ILE A 172 -14.48 -12.91 -3.67
N ALA A 173 -15.21 -11.81 -3.88
CA ALA A 173 -14.98 -10.93 -5.02
C ALA A 173 -14.18 -9.69 -4.62
N VAL A 174 -13.27 -9.28 -5.49
CA VAL A 174 -12.52 -8.03 -5.36
C VAL A 174 -13.13 -6.97 -6.27
N ASP A 175 -13.49 -5.84 -5.67
CA ASP A 175 -14.14 -4.69 -6.29
C ASP A 175 -15.42 -5.03 -7.08
N TRP A 176 -15.99 -4.02 -7.74
CA TRP A 176 -17.20 -4.17 -8.55
C TRP A 176 -17.01 -5.12 -9.73
N SER A 177 -15.80 -5.19 -10.30
CA SER A 177 -15.48 -6.02 -11.47
C SER A 177 -15.43 -7.51 -11.13
N GLY A 178 -14.78 -7.89 -10.01
CA GLY A 178 -14.83 -9.25 -9.50
C GLY A 178 -16.25 -9.65 -9.10
N ALA A 179 -17.03 -8.71 -8.55
CA ALA A 179 -18.41 -8.95 -8.15
C ALA A 179 -19.33 -9.22 -9.35
N ALA A 180 -19.15 -8.48 -10.45
CA ALA A 180 -19.88 -8.70 -11.69
C ALA A 180 -19.63 -10.12 -12.24
N ALA A 181 -18.38 -10.57 -12.26
CA ALA A 181 -18.00 -11.92 -12.69
C ALA A 181 -18.54 -13.00 -11.74
N ALA A 182 -18.40 -12.82 -10.43
CA ALA A 182 -18.93 -13.73 -9.42
C ALA A 182 -20.45 -13.89 -9.52
N ARG A 183 -21.19 -12.80 -9.73
CA ARG A 183 -22.65 -12.84 -9.91
C ARG A 183 -23.05 -13.67 -11.14
N MET A 184 -22.37 -13.47 -12.27
CA MET A 184 -22.63 -14.25 -13.47
C MET A 184 -22.34 -15.75 -13.26
N LEU A 185 -21.26 -16.06 -12.54
CA LEU A 185 -20.92 -17.43 -12.14
C LEU A 185 -22.04 -18.07 -11.30
N MET A 186 -22.52 -17.36 -10.28
CA MET A 186 -23.61 -17.83 -9.41
C MET A 186 -24.92 -18.05 -10.20
N GLU A 187 -25.24 -17.15 -11.13
CA GLU A 187 -26.42 -17.25 -11.99
C GLU A 187 -26.38 -18.49 -12.89
N LYS A 188 -25.26 -18.71 -13.59
CA LYS A 188 -25.07 -19.89 -14.47
C LYS A 188 -25.13 -21.20 -13.71
N MET A 189 -24.56 -21.22 -12.51
CA MET A 189 -24.54 -22.39 -11.64
C MET A 189 -25.87 -22.62 -10.91
N GLN A 190 -26.84 -21.70 -11.05
CA GLN A 190 -28.13 -21.73 -10.34
C GLN A 190 -27.94 -21.94 -8.83
N LEU A 191 -26.91 -21.31 -8.26
CA LEU A 191 -26.60 -21.45 -6.84
C LEU A 191 -27.73 -20.85 -6.02
N ASP A 192 -28.17 -21.58 -4.99
CA ASP A 192 -29.09 -21.05 -4.00
C ASP A 192 -28.42 -19.83 -3.32
N GLN A 193 -29.19 -18.78 -3.08
CA GLN A 193 -28.71 -17.56 -2.41
C GLN A 193 -28.15 -17.84 -1.01
N ARG A 194 -28.37 -19.03 -0.45
CA ARG A 194 -27.86 -19.42 0.87
C ARG A 194 -26.40 -19.89 0.88
N LYS A 195 -25.90 -20.51 -0.20
CA LYS A 195 -24.52 -21.04 -0.28
C LYS A 195 -24.04 -21.13 -1.73
N PRO A 196 -22.78 -20.77 -2.02
CA PRO A 196 -21.72 -20.30 -1.10
C PRO A 196 -21.96 -18.89 -0.57
N LEU A 197 -21.31 -18.55 0.56
CA LEU A 197 -21.37 -17.19 1.10
C LEU A 197 -20.61 -16.22 0.19
N PHE A 198 -21.23 -15.11 -0.15
CA PHE A 198 -20.65 -14.11 -1.02
C PHE A 198 -20.08 -12.93 -0.23
N VAL A 199 -18.75 -12.80 -0.22
CA VAL A 199 -18.01 -11.71 0.43
C VAL A 199 -17.42 -10.79 -0.62
N LEU A 200 -17.72 -9.49 -0.52
CA LEU A 200 -17.19 -8.45 -1.39
C LEU A 200 -16.10 -7.68 -0.67
N PHE A 201 -14.88 -7.68 -1.20
CA PHE A 201 -13.80 -6.80 -0.78
C PHE A 201 -13.74 -5.59 -1.70
N LEU A 202 -14.01 -4.41 -1.17
CA LEU A 202 -13.86 -3.14 -1.87
C LEU A 202 -12.55 -2.50 -1.43
N PHE A 203 -11.53 -2.64 -2.27
CA PHE A 203 -10.20 -2.05 -2.06
C PHE A 203 -10.19 -0.56 -2.41
N ARG A 204 -11.04 -0.16 -3.36
CA ARG A 204 -11.28 1.23 -3.73
C ARG A 204 -12.75 1.46 -4.02
N LEU A 205 -13.31 2.54 -3.46
CA LEU A 205 -14.60 3.06 -3.88
C LEU A 205 -14.41 4.04 -5.05
N PHE A 206 -14.60 3.57 -6.27
CA PHE A 206 -14.46 4.34 -7.50
C PHE A 206 -15.50 5.46 -7.61
N SER A 207 -16.72 5.24 -7.12
CA SER A 207 -17.76 6.31 -7.04
C SER A 207 -17.42 7.44 -6.06
N ALA A 208 -16.37 7.29 -5.25
CA ALA A 208 -15.82 8.35 -4.40
C ALA A 208 -14.65 9.12 -5.03
N SER A 209 -14.15 8.67 -6.19
CA SER A 209 -13.07 9.36 -6.89
C SER A 209 -13.54 10.73 -7.41
N THR A 210 -12.63 11.70 -7.46
CA THR A 210 -12.88 13.02 -8.06
C THR A 210 -12.38 13.13 -9.50
N GLU A 211 -11.75 12.08 -10.04
CA GLU A 211 -11.12 12.07 -11.37
C GLU A 211 -12.10 11.74 -12.50
N PHE A 212 -13.21 11.10 -12.16
CA PHE A 212 -14.09 10.51 -13.15
C PHE A 212 -15.10 11.52 -13.66
N SER A 213 -15.47 11.37 -14.93
CA SER A 213 -16.60 12.09 -15.52
C SER A 213 -17.87 11.78 -14.73
N GLU A 214 -18.88 12.66 -14.77
CA GLU A 214 -20.18 12.39 -14.14
C GLU A 214 -20.80 11.08 -14.66
N GLU A 215 -20.57 10.75 -15.93
CA GLU A 215 -21.02 9.49 -16.54
C GLU A 215 -20.31 8.29 -15.89
N ASP A 216 -18.99 8.34 -15.76
CA ASP A 216 -18.23 7.26 -15.12
C ASP A 216 -18.56 7.13 -13.64
N LEU A 217 -18.77 8.23 -12.92
CA LEU A 217 -19.23 8.21 -11.53
C LEU A 217 -20.60 7.55 -11.40
N THR A 218 -21.50 7.82 -12.33
CA THR A 218 -22.82 7.18 -12.39
C THR A 218 -22.67 5.68 -12.62
N PHE A 219 -21.82 5.28 -13.58
CA PHE A 219 -21.50 3.88 -13.86
C PHE A 219 -20.95 3.17 -12.61
N TYR A 220 -19.92 3.72 -11.95
CA TYR A 220 -19.34 3.08 -10.77
C TYR A 220 -20.33 3.00 -9.62
N LYS A 221 -21.12 4.06 -9.39
CA LYS A 221 -22.15 4.03 -8.35
C LYS A 221 -23.18 2.93 -8.61
N GLU A 222 -23.55 2.70 -9.86
CA GLU A 222 -24.43 1.61 -10.27
C GLU A 222 -23.78 0.23 -10.05
N GLU A 223 -22.57 0.02 -10.56
CA GLU A 223 -21.88 -1.28 -10.46
C GLU A 223 -21.48 -1.63 -9.02
N GLU A 224 -20.98 -0.67 -8.25
CA GLU A 224 -20.68 -0.86 -6.82
C GLU A 224 -21.97 -1.08 -6.02
N GLY A 225 -23.05 -0.36 -6.34
CA GLY A 225 -24.37 -0.59 -5.74
C GLY A 225 -24.93 -1.97 -6.05
N ASN A 226 -24.72 -2.46 -7.28
CA ASN A 226 -25.07 -3.81 -7.69
C ASN A 226 -24.27 -4.84 -6.90
N ALA A 227 -22.94 -4.68 -6.83
CA ALA A 227 -22.04 -5.55 -6.05
C ALA A 227 -22.43 -5.60 -4.57
N VAL A 228 -22.62 -4.44 -3.94
CA VAL A 228 -23.04 -4.32 -2.54
C VAL A 228 -24.38 -4.99 -2.33
N ARG A 229 -25.35 -4.86 -3.26
CA ARG A 229 -26.68 -5.46 -3.10
C ARG A 229 -26.63 -6.98 -3.01
N VAL A 230 -25.83 -7.63 -3.85
CA VAL A 230 -25.77 -9.09 -3.94
C VAL A 230 -24.85 -9.76 -2.92
N ALA A 231 -23.87 -9.05 -2.35
CA ALA A 231 -22.97 -9.62 -1.35
C ALA A 231 -23.68 -9.96 -0.03
N ASP A 232 -23.29 -11.04 0.65
CA ASP A 232 -23.70 -11.31 2.04
C ASP A 232 -22.93 -10.43 3.04
N LYS A 233 -21.67 -10.15 2.72
CA LYS A 233 -20.76 -9.29 3.49
C LYS A 233 -19.98 -8.37 2.56
N VAL A 234 -19.81 -7.12 2.97
CA VAL A 234 -19.00 -6.12 2.29
C VAL A 234 -17.88 -5.70 3.24
N VAL A 235 -16.64 -5.81 2.78
CA VAL A 235 -15.43 -5.45 3.51
C VAL A 235 -14.79 -4.26 2.83
N SER A 236 -14.59 -3.16 3.55
CA SER A 236 -13.83 -2.02 3.07
C SER A 236 -12.43 -1.98 3.70
N CYS A 237 -11.44 -1.50 2.95
CA CYS A 237 -10.06 -1.37 3.42
C CYS A 237 -9.78 -0.08 4.21
N SER A 238 -10.71 0.87 4.22
CA SER A 238 -10.58 2.09 5.03
C SER A 238 -11.87 2.46 5.75
N SER A 239 -11.70 3.21 6.84
CA SER A 239 -12.80 3.75 7.63
C SER A 239 -13.56 4.82 6.85
N ILE A 240 -12.90 5.52 5.93
CA ILE A 240 -13.55 6.48 5.04
C ILE A 240 -14.40 5.79 3.98
N ASP A 241 -13.88 4.77 3.29
CA ASP A 241 -14.66 3.97 2.35
C ASP A 241 -15.87 3.36 3.04
N ARG A 242 -15.70 2.86 4.28
CA ARG A 242 -16.81 2.35 5.08
C ARG A 242 -17.91 3.39 5.29
N LYS A 243 -17.55 4.61 5.68
CA LYS A 243 -18.50 5.71 5.90
C LYS A 243 -19.19 6.08 4.59
N LEU A 244 -18.45 6.15 3.49
CA LEU A 244 -18.99 6.48 2.17
C LEU A 244 -19.92 5.37 1.65
N LEU A 245 -19.57 4.10 1.84
CA LEU A 245 -20.42 2.95 1.54
C LEU A 245 -21.71 2.99 2.34
N ALA A 246 -21.59 3.21 3.67
CA ALA A 246 -22.74 3.37 4.54
C ALA A 246 -23.67 4.47 4.02
N ALA A 247 -23.12 5.66 3.78
CA ALA A 247 -23.86 6.81 3.26
C ALA A 247 -24.53 6.56 1.90
N THR A 248 -23.83 5.87 0.98
CA THR A 248 -24.26 5.74 -0.41
C THR A 248 -25.26 4.60 -0.62
N PHE A 249 -25.11 3.50 0.13
CA PHE A 249 -25.83 2.26 -0.16
C PHE A 249 -26.66 1.73 1.01
N PHE A 250 -26.45 2.21 2.23
CA PHE A 250 -27.14 1.71 3.42
C PHE A 250 -28.06 2.75 4.08
N LEU A 251 -27.75 4.04 3.97
CA LEU A 251 -28.61 5.12 4.43
C LEU A 251 -29.66 5.49 3.36
N GLY A 252 -30.83 5.96 3.79
CA GLY A 252 -31.87 6.45 2.88
C GLY A 252 -31.46 7.79 2.22
N ASP A 253 -32.13 8.15 1.12
CA ASP A 253 -31.80 9.35 0.31
C ASP A 253 -31.68 10.65 1.13
N ASP A 254 -32.48 10.79 2.19
CA ASP A 254 -32.47 11.97 3.08
C ASP A 254 -31.16 12.09 3.89
N GLU A 255 -30.61 10.99 4.40
CA GLU A 255 -29.36 10.98 5.17
C GLU A 255 -28.11 11.01 4.26
N ALA A 256 -28.22 10.42 3.07
CA ALA A 256 -27.15 10.45 2.07
C ALA A 256 -26.87 11.86 1.55
N MET A 257 -27.89 12.71 1.48
CA MET A 257 -27.76 14.11 1.03
C MET A 257 -26.90 14.94 1.99
N ASP A 258 -27.07 14.77 3.30
CA ASP A 258 -26.28 15.50 4.30
C ASP A 258 -24.79 15.11 4.27
N ILE A 259 -24.47 13.85 4.02
CA ILE A 259 -23.07 13.39 3.89
C ILE A 259 -22.45 13.90 2.58
N SER A 260 -23.21 13.87 1.48
CA SER A 260 -22.74 14.33 0.17
C SER A 260 -22.49 15.83 0.12
N ARG A 261 -23.37 16.63 0.76
CA ARG A 261 -23.21 18.10 0.87
C ARG A 261 -21.98 18.49 1.70
N ASN A 262 -21.54 17.60 2.59
CA ASN A 262 -20.37 17.79 3.43
C ASN A 262 -19.07 17.22 2.82
N ARG A 263 -19.07 16.69 1.58
CA ARG A 263 -17.82 16.33 0.87
C ARG A 263 -16.90 17.53 0.64
N GLU A 264 -17.45 18.74 0.48
CA GLU A 264 -16.66 19.99 0.45
C GLU A 264 -16.11 20.38 1.83
N ILE A 265 -16.57 19.72 2.90
CA ILE A 265 -16.20 19.97 4.29
C ILE A 265 -15.63 18.70 4.92
N SER A 266 -14.60 18.12 4.28
CA SER A 266 -13.90 16.91 4.75
C SER A 266 -13.40 17.01 6.21
N ASN A 267 -13.18 18.23 6.71
CA ASN A 267 -12.72 18.47 8.08
C ASN A 267 -13.81 18.26 9.18
N THR A 268 -15.11 18.27 8.85
CA THR A 268 -16.19 18.20 9.87
C THR A 268 -16.81 16.80 10.02
N LEU A 269 -16.66 15.93 9.02
CA LEU A 269 -17.25 14.59 8.99
C LEU A 269 -16.69 13.62 10.06
N THR A 270 -15.46 13.87 10.55
CA THR A 270 -14.80 13.01 11.55
C THR A 270 -15.40 13.20 12.95
N ALA A 271 -15.92 14.38 13.28
CA ALA A 271 -16.45 14.68 14.62
C ALA A 271 -17.92 14.27 14.81
N THR A 272 -18.74 14.33 13.75
CA THR A 272 -20.21 14.22 13.88
C THR A 272 -20.75 12.78 13.76
N LEU A 273 -19.97 11.83 13.22
CA LEU A 273 -20.40 10.44 12.98
C LEU A 273 -19.81 9.41 13.96
N THR A 274 -19.54 9.81 15.21
CA THR A 274 -19.01 8.89 16.23
C THR A 274 -20.05 7.90 16.77
N THR A 275 -21.35 8.16 16.55
CA THR A 275 -22.43 7.23 16.86
C THR A 275 -23.12 6.74 15.58
N PRO A 276 -23.01 5.44 15.24
CA PRO A 276 -23.67 4.87 14.07
C PRO A 276 -25.22 4.90 14.22
N PRO A 277 -25.99 5.20 13.15
CA PRO A 277 -27.46 5.16 13.19
C PRO A 277 -27.99 3.73 13.40
N SER A 278 -29.03 3.57 14.21
CA SER A 278 -29.45 2.31 14.84
C SER A 278 -30.33 1.37 13.98
N CYS A 279 -30.34 1.46 12.64
CA CYS A 279 -31.26 0.67 11.81
C CYS A 279 -30.58 -0.48 11.02
N VAL A 280 -30.88 -1.72 11.46
CA VAL A 280 -31.14 -3.01 10.75
C VAL A 280 -30.28 -3.50 9.56
N LYS A 281 -29.29 -2.79 8.99
CA LYS A 281 -28.42 -3.34 7.91
C LYS A 281 -26.91 -3.36 8.19
N GLN A 282 -26.49 -2.96 9.40
CA GLN A 282 -25.05 -2.88 9.75
C GLN A 282 -24.31 -4.22 9.71
N ASN A 283 -24.99 -5.35 9.96
CA ASN A 283 -24.35 -6.67 9.97
C ASN A 283 -23.71 -7.06 8.62
N LYS A 284 -24.07 -6.36 7.52
CA LYS A 284 -23.51 -6.61 6.19
C LYS A 284 -22.19 -5.89 5.96
N LEU A 285 -21.93 -4.75 6.62
CA LEU A 285 -20.73 -3.95 6.39
C LEU A 285 -19.68 -4.26 7.47
N ALA A 286 -18.61 -4.91 7.05
CA ALA A 286 -17.42 -5.17 7.85
C ALA A 286 -16.32 -4.16 7.50
N PHE A 287 -15.47 -3.91 8.48
CA PHE A 287 -14.24 -3.16 8.31
C PHE A 287 -13.10 -4.10 8.57
N LEU A 288 -12.11 -4.14 7.68
CA LEU A 288 -10.90 -4.88 7.96
C LEU A 288 -9.93 -3.95 8.66
N ASN A 289 -9.80 -4.11 9.97
CA ASN A 289 -8.82 -3.41 10.78
C ASN A 289 -8.15 -4.40 11.73
N PRO A 290 -7.04 -5.03 11.32
CA PRO A 290 -6.38 -6.04 12.10
C PRO A 290 -6.12 -5.49 13.49
N PRO A 291 -6.73 -6.08 14.53
CA PRO A 291 -6.52 -5.61 15.88
C PRO A 291 -5.03 -5.76 16.20
N LEU A 292 -4.43 -4.68 16.70
CA LEU A 292 -3.09 -4.76 17.27
C LEU A 292 -3.11 -5.85 18.34
N ARG A 293 -2.19 -6.81 18.28
CA ARG A 293 -2.01 -7.76 19.40
C ARG A 293 -1.75 -6.95 20.67
N PRO A 294 -2.63 -6.99 21.68
CA PRO A 294 -2.35 -6.36 22.96
C PRO A 294 -1.34 -7.25 23.68
N GLY A 295 -0.04 -7.03 23.43
CA GLY A 295 0.99 -7.91 23.99
C GLY A 295 2.44 -7.57 23.67
N PHE A 296 2.72 -6.58 22.81
CA PHE A 296 4.09 -6.08 22.60
C PHE A 296 4.40 -4.91 23.55
N VAL A 297 4.10 -5.07 24.83
CA VAL A 297 4.75 -4.31 25.90
C VAL A 297 5.90 -5.19 26.35
N GLU A 298 7.13 -4.68 26.30
CA GLU A 298 8.33 -5.39 26.76
C GLU A 298 8.06 -6.06 28.12
N GLU A 299 8.17 -7.39 28.19
CA GLU A 299 8.42 -8.11 29.44
C GLU A 299 9.81 -7.68 29.93
N GLY A 300 9.88 -6.51 30.56
CA GLY A 300 11.16 -5.87 30.86
C GLY A 300 11.09 -4.71 31.85
N ALA A 301 10.04 -4.60 32.66
CA ALA A 301 10.05 -3.70 33.81
C ALA A 301 9.19 -4.27 34.94
N ALA A 302 9.83 -5.05 35.82
CA ALA A 302 9.27 -5.39 37.12
C ALA A 302 9.14 -4.10 37.96
N ALA A 303 7.98 -3.46 37.89
CA ALA A 303 7.62 -2.37 38.79
C ALA A 303 6.94 -2.94 40.04
N THR A 304 7.69 -2.92 41.13
CA THR A 304 7.22 -3.15 42.50
C THR A 304 6.08 -2.19 42.83
N THR A 305 4.84 -2.69 42.83
CA THR A 305 3.67 -1.92 43.26
C THR A 305 3.41 -2.22 44.74
N SER A 306 3.81 -1.28 45.60
CA SER A 306 3.30 -1.19 46.97
C SER A 306 1.93 -0.54 46.96
N SER A 307 0.93 -1.31 47.39
CA SER A 307 -0.45 -0.91 47.65
C SER A 307 -0.55 0.16 48.75
N ALA A 308 -1.30 1.23 48.50
CA ALA A 308 -1.98 1.97 49.56
C ALA A 308 -3.32 2.51 49.03
N THR A 309 -4.36 1.79 49.41
CA THR A 309 -5.77 2.15 49.26
C THR A 309 -6.12 3.22 50.30
N THR A 310 -6.65 4.37 49.89
CA THR A 310 -7.57 5.15 50.74
C THR A 310 -8.51 5.98 49.90
N SER A 311 -9.78 5.61 50.00
CA SER A 311 -10.97 6.35 49.63
C SER A 311 -11.23 7.46 50.64
N SER A 312 -11.56 8.67 50.17
CA SER A 312 -12.47 9.56 50.88
C SER A 312 -12.93 10.74 50.01
N SER A 313 -14.23 10.95 50.06
CA SER A 313 -15.02 12.01 49.47
C SER A 313 -15.15 13.22 50.43
N VAL A 314 -15.60 14.35 49.86
CA VAL A 314 -16.40 15.44 50.49
C VAL A 314 -15.68 16.70 51.07
N THR A 315 -16.02 17.83 50.40
CA THR A 315 -16.23 19.25 50.83
C THR A 315 -15.11 20.23 51.21
N ASN A 316 -15.16 21.36 50.47
CA ASN A 316 -15.00 22.76 50.85
C ASN A 316 -14.98 23.12 52.36
N LYS A 317 -13.94 23.88 52.78
CA LYS A 317 -14.09 25.16 53.51
C LYS A 317 -12.77 25.94 53.63
N LYS A 318 -12.90 27.27 53.49
CA LYS A 318 -11.93 28.33 53.80
C LYS A 318 -11.42 28.26 55.24
N ALA A 319 -10.13 28.56 55.46
CA ALA A 319 -9.64 29.80 56.12
C ALA A 319 -8.27 29.61 56.81
N SER A 320 -7.38 30.56 56.50
CA SER A 320 -6.43 31.29 57.37
C SER A 320 -5.43 30.57 58.30
N SER A 321 -4.19 31.06 58.21
CA SER A 321 -3.26 31.46 59.30
C SER A 321 -1.95 30.65 59.52
N ARG A 322 -0.85 31.32 59.10
CA ARG A 322 0.37 31.73 59.83
C ARG A 322 1.23 30.72 60.62
N SER A 323 2.55 30.93 60.44
CA SER A 323 3.69 30.70 61.37
C SER A 323 4.32 29.29 61.33
N THR A 324 5.61 29.02 61.54
CA THR A 324 6.93 29.71 61.53
C THR A 324 7.97 28.63 61.93
N LEU A 325 9.26 28.82 61.57
CA LEU A 325 10.48 28.17 62.16
C LEU A 325 10.63 26.64 61.91
N THR A 326 11.79 25.98 61.76
CA THR A 326 13.24 26.18 62.04
C THR A 326 13.99 25.03 61.32
N LYS A 327 15.09 25.25 60.55
CA LYS A 327 16.52 25.26 60.96
C LYS A 327 17.21 23.86 61.14
N ALA A 328 17.91 23.43 60.08
CA ALA A 328 19.27 22.80 59.98
C ALA A 328 19.61 21.52 60.81
N PRO A 329 20.82 20.90 60.74
CA PRO A 329 21.94 20.99 59.77
C PRO A 329 22.65 19.64 59.39
N ALA A 330 23.65 19.72 58.49
CA ALA A 330 24.90 18.92 58.39
C ALA A 330 24.79 17.41 58.03
N SER A 331 25.74 16.70 57.41
CA SER A 331 27.21 16.79 57.39
C SER A 331 27.75 15.84 56.28
N SER A 332 28.73 16.30 55.49
CA SER A 332 30.10 15.77 55.35
C SER A 332 30.32 14.31 54.89
N SER A 333 31.02 14.13 53.76
CA SER A 333 32.16 13.19 53.68
C SER A 333 32.97 13.41 52.40
N SER A 334 34.16 13.96 52.60
CA SER A 334 35.30 14.02 51.69
C SER A 334 36.01 12.66 51.57
N CYS A 335 36.57 12.34 50.39
CA CYS A 335 37.74 11.46 50.30
C CYS A 335 38.58 11.74 49.04
N SER A 336 39.71 12.42 49.27
CA SER A 336 41.01 12.35 48.58
C SER A 336 41.53 10.89 48.56
N SER A 337 42.51 10.41 47.78
CA SER A 337 43.40 10.87 46.69
C SER A 337 44.42 9.72 46.44
N LEU A 338 45.17 9.79 45.32
CA LEU A 338 46.51 9.17 45.02
C LEU A 338 46.53 7.76 44.33
N PRO A 339 47.68 7.32 43.74
CA PRO A 339 48.20 7.75 42.44
C PRO A 339 48.67 6.58 41.53
N ALA A 340 49.23 6.92 40.37
CA ALA A 340 49.73 6.09 39.27
C ALA A 340 50.71 4.93 39.64
N PRO A 341 50.98 4.05 38.66
CA PRO A 341 52.33 4.09 38.09
C PRO A 341 52.41 3.96 36.56
N SER A 342 53.47 4.57 36.05
CA SER A 342 53.99 4.58 34.68
C SER A 342 54.69 3.26 34.28
N SER A 343 54.56 2.85 33.01
CA SER A 343 55.64 2.13 32.31
C SER A 343 55.50 2.14 30.79
N SER A 344 56.66 2.41 30.16
CA SER A 344 57.19 1.83 28.91
C SER A 344 56.58 2.20 27.55
N SER A 345 57.40 2.97 26.85
CA SER A 345 57.59 3.14 25.41
C SER A 345 57.47 1.88 24.55
N CYS A 346 56.81 2.03 23.39
CA CYS A 346 57.20 1.40 22.13
C CYS A 346 56.81 2.33 20.98
N SER A 347 57.83 2.82 20.28
CA SER A 347 57.76 3.62 19.07
C SER A 347 57.46 2.73 17.86
N SER A 348 56.26 2.85 17.31
CA SER A 348 55.91 2.37 15.97
C SER A 348 55.22 3.51 15.22
N SER A 349 55.80 3.86 14.07
CA SER A 349 55.32 4.81 13.09
C SER A 349 53.86 4.56 12.72
N SER A 350 52.96 5.38 13.27
CA SER A 350 51.57 5.45 12.88
C SER A 350 51.44 6.32 11.63
N GLU A 351 51.22 5.68 10.48
CA GLU A 351 50.56 6.35 9.36
C GLU A 351 49.21 6.83 9.87
N THR A 352 49.04 8.15 9.97
CA THR A 352 47.74 8.76 10.24
C THR A 352 46.79 8.34 9.12
N PRO A 353 45.71 7.57 9.39
CA PRO A 353 44.69 7.34 8.39
C PRO A 353 44.12 8.71 8.05
N ILE A 354 44.27 9.11 6.79
CA ILE A 354 43.59 10.28 6.24
C ILE A 354 42.10 9.99 6.49
N SER A 355 41.55 10.67 7.50
CA SER A 355 40.14 10.65 7.84
C SER A 355 39.38 11.00 6.56
N SER A 356 38.85 9.98 5.88
CA SER A 356 37.97 10.16 4.75
C SER A 356 36.75 10.89 5.30
N SER A 357 36.72 12.21 5.10
CA SER A 357 35.57 13.03 5.43
C SER A 357 34.42 12.50 4.58
N LYS A 358 33.62 11.58 5.15
CA LYS A 358 32.40 11.13 4.52
C LYS A 358 31.58 12.37 4.27
N THR A 359 31.44 12.73 3.00
CA THR A 359 30.52 13.77 2.60
C THR A 359 29.15 13.38 3.16
N PRO A 360 28.49 14.27 3.91
CA PRO A 360 27.19 13.95 4.46
C PRO A 360 26.25 13.62 3.30
N THR A 361 25.74 12.38 3.30
CA THR A 361 24.80 11.92 2.27
C THR A 361 23.53 12.75 2.38
N ALA A 362 23.16 13.42 1.29
CA ALA A 362 21.94 14.22 1.24
C ALA A 362 20.73 13.34 1.61
N SER A 363 19.84 13.90 2.41
CA SER A 363 18.55 13.27 2.76
C SER A 363 17.45 13.80 1.85
N TYR A 364 16.41 13.01 1.61
CA TYR A 364 15.30 13.40 0.73
C TYR A 364 14.02 13.77 1.48
N LEU A 365 13.33 14.82 1.01
CA LEU A 365 11.89 15.00 1.24
C LEU A 365 11.19 14.35 0.04
N LEU A 366 10.69 13.13 0.26
CA LEU A 366 10.14 12.30 -0.80
C LEU A 366 8.68 12.64 -1.06
N CYS A 367 8.29 12.77 -2.32
CA CYS A 367 6.90 12.65 -2.76
C CYS A 367 6.84 11.49 -3.76
N CYS A 368 6.30 10.34 -3.36
CA CYS A 368 6.17 9.18 -4.23
C CYS A 368 4.69 8.93 -4.56
N CYS A 369 4.24 9.42 -5.71
CA CYS A 369 2.84 9.36 -6.12
C CYS A 369 2.74 9.23 -7.64
N ARG A 370 1.66 8.60 -8.14
CA ARG A 370 1.32 8.71 -9.56
C ARG A 370 1.13 10.19 -9.91
N LEU A 371 1.60 10.60 -11.09
CA LEU A 371 1.38 11.95 -11.59
C LEU A 371 -0.05 12.06 -12.14
N SER A 372 -0.99 12.29 -11.22
CA SER A 372 -2.40 12.43 -11.53
C SER A 372 -3.09 13.45 -10.61
N PRO A 373 -4.17 14.11 -11.07
CA PRO A 373 -4.77 15.26 -10.38
C PRO A 373 -5.19 14.98 -8.93
N GLU A 374 -5.73 13.79 -8.64
CA GLU A 374 -6.18 13.37 -7.31
C GLU A 374 -5.03 13.26 -6.30
N LYS A 375 -3.82 12.95 -6.77
CA LYS A 375 -2.63 12.87 -5.91
C LYS A 375 -2.07 14.24 -5.59
N ARG A 376 -2.55 15.29 -6.27
CA ARG A 376 -2.20 16.69 -6.04
C ARG A 376 -0.70 16.94 -5.93
N VAL A 377 0.07 16.31 -6.82
CA VAL A 377 1.54 16.47 -6.84
C VAL A 377 1.94 17.93 -7.10
N ASP A 378 1.09 18.69 -7.79
CA ASP A 378 1.21 20.13 -7.96
C ASP A 378 1.18 20.89 -6.62
N PHE A 379 0.40 20.44 -5.64
CA PHE A 379 0.36 21.02 -4.30
C PHE A 379 1.67 20.78 -3.54
N PHE A 380 2.28 19.60 -3.68
CA PHE A 380 3.62 19.37 -3.14
C PHE A 380 4.61 20.39 -3.69
N VAL A 381 4.57 20.62 -5.01
CA VAL A 381 5.40 21.62 -5.68
C VAL A 381 5.16 23.02 -5.10
N ASP A 382 3.92 23.45 -4.93
CA ASP A 382 3.60 24.75 -4.33
C ASP A 382 4.20 24.88 -2.92
N VAL A 383 3.97 23.89 -2.06
CA VAL A 383 4.46 23.89 -0.68
C VAL A 383 5.98 23.99 -0.62
N ILE A 384 6.71 23.19 -1.40
CA ILE A 384 8.19 23.26 -1.40
C ILE A 384 8.73 24.53 -2.06
N CYS A 385 7.89 25.29 -2.77
CA CYS A 385 8.27 26.56 -3.37
C CYS A 385 8.20 27.75 -2.41
N ARG A 386 7.52 27.57 -1.27
CA ARG A 386 7.42 28.61 -0.25
C ARG A 386 8.76 28.86 0.42
N HIS A 387 9.02 30.14 0.69
CA HIS A 387 10.32 30.61 1.17
C HIS A 387 10.75 29.90 2.46
N GLU A 388 9.86 29.81 3.44
CA GLU A 388 10.07 29.19 4.74
C GLU A 388 10.40 27.69 4.62
N VAL A 389 9.76 26.97 3.69
CA VAL A 389 10.04 25.55 3.44
C VAL A 389 11.40 25.39 2.76
N ARG A 390 11.71 26.23 1.77
CA ARG A 390 13.01 26.24 1.09
C ARG A 390 14.15 26.50 2.07
N GLU A 391 14.02 27.49 2.94
CA GLU A 391 15.01 27.80 3.98
C GLU A 391 15.19 26.61 4.94
N ALA A 392 14.11 25.97 5.38
CA ALA A 392 14.17 24.80 6.24
C ALA A 392 14.91 23.63 5.57
N LEU A 393 14.58 23.33 4.31
CA LEU A 393 15.23 22.28 3.53
C LEU A 393 16.73 22.55 3.34
N GLN A 394 17.09 23.79 2.96
CA GLN A 394 18.48 24.20 2.76
C GLN A 394 19.29 24.11 4.07
N LYS A 395 18.71 24.61 5.18
CA LYS A 395 19.33 24.57 6.52
C LYS A 395 19.62 23.15 7.00
N GLN A 396 18.90 22.15 6.48
CA GLN A 396 19.02 20.75 6.83
C GLN A 396 19.70 19.88 5.76
N ASN A 397 20.14 20.48 4.64
CA ASN A 397 20.67 19.75 3.49
C ASN A 397 19.70 18.64 2.99
N ILE A 398 18.41 18.96 2.96
CA ILE A 398 17.36 18.07 2.46
C ILE A 398 17.00 18.47 1.02
N VAL A 399 16.95 17.48 0.13
CA VAL A 399 16.62 17.66 -1.28
C VAL A 399 15.19 17.17 -1.53
N PRO A 400 14.29 18.00 -2.09
CA PRO A 400 13.00 17.52 -2.60
C PRO A 400 13.21 16.44 -3.67
N PHE A 401 12.53 15.30 -3.51
CA PHE A 401 12.66 14.14 -4.39
C PHE A 401 11.28 13.66 -4.83
N LEU A 402 10.96 13.78 -6.12
CA LEU A 402 9.67 13.36 -6.67
C LEU A 402 9.84 12.05 -7.45
N VAL A 403 9.04 11.06 -7.12
CA VAL A 403 8.91 9.80 -7.88
C VAL A 403 7.48 9.69 -8.38
N GLY A 404 7.32 9.62 -9.69
CA GLY A 404 5.99 9.45 -10.28
C GLY A 404 6.05 9.12 -11.76
N ALA A 405 5.47 7.98 -12.14
CA ALA A 405 5.39 7.54 -13.53
C ALA A 405 4.58 8.53 -14.38
N GLN A 406 5.18 9.01 -15.48
CA GLN A 406 4.62 10.03 -16.37
C GLN A 406 3.66 9.43 -17.41
N ASN A 407 2.57 8.84 -16.96
CA ASN A 407 1.64 8.13 -17.87
C ASN A 407 0.45 9.00 -18.34
N SER A 408 0.30 10.22 -17.83
CA SER A 408 -0.83 11.11 -18.14
C SER A 408 -0.37 12.42 -18.79
N GLU A 409 -1.22 13.02 -19.63
CA GLU A 409 -0.97 14.37 -20.19
C GLU A 409 -0.84 15.42 -19.08
N TRP A 410 -1.67 15.34 -18.04
CA TRP A 410 -1.57 16.19 -16.85
C TRP A 410 -0.19 16.11 -16.19
N GLY A 411 0.38 14.90 -16.06
CA GLY A 411 1.73 14.71 -15.52
C GLY A 411 2.80 15.34 -16.40
N LYS A 412 2.64 15.33 -17.73
CA LYS A 412 3.54 16.04 -18.66
C LYS A 412 3.46 17.55 -18.49
N GLU A 413 2.25 18.10 -18.40
CA GLU A 413 2.02 19.53 -18.19
C GLU A 413 2.57 20.00 -16.84
N LEU A 414 2.37 19.23 -15.77
CA LEU A 414 2.92 19.56 -14.46
C LEU A 414 4.45 19.64 -14.49
N ILE A 415 5.09 18.67 -15.15
CA ILE A 415 6.55 18.63 -15.28
C ILE A 415 7.07 19.82 -16.11
N GLN A 416 6.57 19.98 -17.33
CA GLN A 416 7.04 21.00 -18.27
C GLN A 416 6.69 22.42 -17.81
N GLY A 417 5.49 22.60 -17.23
CA GLY A 417 4.97 23.89 -16.84
C GLY A 417 5.51 24.36 -15.50
N LYS A 418 5.42 23.52 -14.45
CA LYS A 418 5.65 23.95 -13.06
C LYS A 418 7.02 23.54 -12.55
N LEU A 419 7.42 22.29 -12.75
CA LEU A 419 8.66 21.77 -12.19
C LEU A 419 9.90 22.30 -12.93
N GLU A 420 9.89 22.25 -14.27
CA GLU A 420 11.01 22.72 -15.09
C GLU A 420 11.19 24.24 -15.05
N SER A 421 10.10 25.00 -14.85
CA SER A 421 10.18 26.46 -14.68
C SER A 421 10.66 26.87 -13.29
N THR A 422 10.31 26.10 -12.26
CA THR A 422 10.59 26.48 -10.87
C THR A 422 11.94 25.97 -10.39
N PHE A 423 12.46 24.89 -10.99
CA PHE A 423 13.65 24.26 -10.49
C PHE A 423 14.60 23.79 -11.61
N LYS A 424 15.92 23.82 -11.33
CA LYS A 424 16.96 23.30 -12.23
C LYS A 424 17.11 21.77 -12.12
N LEU A 425 16.62 21.05 -13.11
CA LEU A 425 16.49 19.58 -13.10
C LEU A 425 17.85 18.91 -12.84
N VAL A 426 17.94 18.11 -11.78
CA VAL A 426 19.01 17.11 -11.64
C VAL A 426 18.53 15.87 -12.39
N SER A 427 18.99 15.70 -13.62
CA SER A 427 18.62 14.55 -14.44
C SER A 427 19.18 13.27 -13.82
N THR A 428 18.31 12.38 -13.37
CA THR A 428 18.69 11.00 -13.07
C THR A 428 18.63 10.20 -14.35
N ARG A 429 19.78 9.82 -14.91
CA ARG A 429 19.79 8.75 -15.91
C ARG A 429 19.76 7.43 -15.16
N ASN A 430 18.78 6.58 -15.45
CA ASN A 430 18.91 5.15 -15.19
C ASN A 430 19.96 4.61 -16.16
N THR A 431 21.25 4.82 -15.86
CA THR A 431 22.31 4.04 -16.49
C THR A 431 22.28 2.67 -15.82
N ILE A 432 21.48 1.76 -16.39
CA ILE A 432 21.79 0.34 -16.26
C ILE A 432 23.12 0.22 -17.00
N SER A 433 24.22 0.19 -16.26
CA SER A 433 25.51 -0.18 -16.85
C SER A 433 25.35 -1.61 -17.32
N GLU A 434 25.12 -1.79 -18.62
CA GLU A 434 25.49 -3.01 -19.33
C GLU A 434 27.01 -3.12 -19.14
N GLU A 435 27.45 -3.71 -18.02
CA GLU A 435 28.81 -4.21 -17.94
C GLU A 435 28.90 -5.24 -19.06
N ASP A 436 29.79 -4.99 -20.04
CA ASP A 436 30.10 -5.89 -21.15
C ASP A 436 30.28 -7.32 -20.61
N ASP A 437 29.23 -8.12 -20.72
CA ASP A 437 29.24 -9.55 -20.45
C ASP A 437 30.19 -10.18 -21.47
N ARG A 438 31.46 -10.28 -21.08
CA ARG A 438 32.36 -11.26 -21.67
C ARG A 438 31.76 -12.62 -21.33
N ASP A 439 31.32 -13.26 -22.40
CA ASP A 439 30.79 -14.62 -22.51
C ASP A 439 31.78 -15.67 -21.96
N ASP A 440 31.96 -15.70 -20.64
CA ASP A 440 32.60 -16.81 -19.94
C ASP A 440 31.48 -17.75 -19.49
N GLY A 441 31.13 -18.65 -20.40
CA GLY A 441 30.04 -19.60 -20.23
C GLY A 441 30.18 -20.46 -18.97
N ASP A 442 29.37 -20.16 -17.97
CA ASP A 442 28.94 -21.11 -16.94
C ASP A 442 27.50 -20.75 -16.56
N GLY A 443 26.57 -21.67 -16.86
CA GLY A 443 25.12 -21.49 -16.72
C GLY A 443 24.66 -21.47 -15.27
N GLN A 444 25.02 -20.43 -14.52
CA GLN A 444 24.38 -20.10 -13.25
C GLN A 444 23.32 -19.02 -13.45
N GLU A 445 22.17 -19.29 -12.86
CA GLU A 445 20.97 -18.46 -12.76
C GLU A 445 21.34 -17.00 -12.50
N GLN A 446 21.27 -16.16 -13.54
CA GLN A 446 21.49 -14.71 -13.43
C GLN A 446 20.34 -14.11 -12.62
N ASP A 447 20.55 -14.02 -11.31
CA ASP A 447 19.77 -13.18 -10.43
C ASP A 447 19.86 -11.74 -10.97
N GLN A 448 18.71 -11.15 -11.32
CA GLN A 448 18.62 -9.83 -11.94
C GLN A 448 19.30 -8.79 -11.02
N ARG A 449 20.57 -8.48 -11.27
CA ARG A 449 21.30 -7.46 -10.51
C ARG A 449 20.57 -6.13 -10.70
N GLY A 450 19.80 -5.74 -9.69
CA GLY A 450 18.99 -4.54 -9.71
C GLY A 450 19.85 -3.32 -10.07
N GLY A 451 19.51 -2.65 -11.17
CA GLY A 451 20.19 -1.44 -11.61
C GLY A 451 20.24 -0.42 -10.46
N CYS A 452 21.45 -0.01 -10.10
CA CYS A 452 21.68 1.02 -9.09
C CYS A 452 21.25 2.38 -9.66
N ILE A 453 20.26 3.02 -9.06
CA ILE A 453 19.91 4.41 -9.42
C ILE A 453 21.02 5.31 -8.89
N GLN A 454 21.92 5.74 -9.77
CA GLN A 454 22.89 6.80 -9.44
C GLN A 454 22.23 8.16 -9.64
N ILE A 455 21.95 8.83 -8.53
CA ILE A 455 21.50 10.23 -8.54
C ILE A 455 22.77 11.10 -8.60
N GLU A 456 23.20 11.45 -9.81
CA GLU A 456 24.35 12.33 -10.00
C GLU A 456 23.96 13.78 -9.66
N HIS A 457 24.45 14.28 -8.52
CA HIS A 457 24.37 15.71 -8.22
C HIS A 457 25.37 16.47 -9.11
N HIS A 458 24.92 16.98 -10.24
CA HIS A 458 25.74 17.91 -11.03
C HIS A 458 25.90 19.24 -10.27
N HIS A 459 26.98 19.36 -9.49
CA HIS A 459 27.49 20.63 -9.04
C HIS A 459 28.04 21.39 -10.24
N HIS A 460 27.20 22.19 -10.87
CA HIS A 460 27.65 23.12 -11.89
C HIS A 460 28.56 24.14 -11.20
N LYS A 461 29.88 24.05 -11.43
CA LYS A 461 30.82 25.11 -11.06
C LYS A 461 30.41 26.36 -11.83
N GLN A 462 29.66 27.25 -11.18
CA GLN A 462 29.37 28.57 -11.72
C GLN A 462 30.64 29.41 -11.60
N ASP A 463 31.07 29.98 -12.73
CA ASP A 463 32.17 30.93 -12.78
C ASP A 463 31.82 32.18 -11.95
N ASP A 464 32.79 32.65 -11.15
CA ASP A 464 32.71 33.67 -10.09
C ASP A 464 32.36 35.10 -10.58
N HIS A 465 31.24 35.30 -11.27
CA HIS A 465 30.71 36.63 -11.53
C HIS A 465 29.67 37.04 -10.50
N HIS A 466 30.14 37.82 -9.52
CA HIS A 466 29.38 38.56 -8.52
C HIS A 466 28.22 39.37 -9.15
N HIS A 467 27.00 38.84 -9.09
CA HIS A 467 25.77 39.57 -8.73
C HIS A 467 24.62 38.58 -8.53
N ASP A 468 24.01 38.59 -7.33
CA ASP A 468 22.79 37.86 -6.94
C ASP A 468 22.70 36.38 -7.37
N ALA A 469 23.66 35.57 -6.93
CA ALA A 469 23.50 34.12 -6.93
C ALA A 469 22.44 33.71 -5.89
N GLN A 470 21.16 33.90 -6.22
CA GLN A 470 20.08 33.10 -5.63
C GLN A 470 20.52 31.65 -5.78
N LYS A 471 20.91 31.01 -4.66
CA LYS A 471 21.28 29.60 -4.63
C LYS A 471 20.10 28.81 -5.18
N GLN A 472 20.20 28.38 -6.43
CA GLN A 472 19.19 27.56 -7.06
C GLN A 472 19.08 26.27 -6.26
N GLN A 473 17.88 26.01 -5.74
CA GLN A 473 17.64 24.80 -4.97
C GLN A 473 17.57 23.61 -5.92
N HIS A 474 18.34 22.58 -5.59
CA HIS A 474 18.31 21.32 -6.33
C HIS A 474 17.10 20.49 -5.92
N TYR A 475 16.57 19.74 -6.88
CA TYR A 475 15.53 18.73 -6.72
C TYR A 475 15.89 17.56 -7.64
N ALA A 476 15.34 16.40 -7.37
CA ALA A 476 15.44 15.26 -8.26
C ALA A 476 14.06 14.70 -8.59
N ILE A 477 13.89 14.31 -9.85
CA ILE A 477 12.66 13.68 -10.35
C ILE A 477 13.03 12.37 -11.02
N VAL A 478 12.33 11.31 -10.64
CA VAL A 478 12.26 10.08 -11.40
C VAL A 478 10.89 9.99 -12.07
N ARG A 479 10.90 9.99 -13.41
CA ARG A 479 9.70 10.01 -14.28
C ARG A 479 9.22 8.60 -14.64
N ASP A 480 10.01 7.59 -14.30
CA ASP A 480 9.77 6.19 -14.65
C ASP A 480 9.26 5.38 -13.44
N PHE A 481 8.85 4.14 -13.71
CA PHE A 481 8.59 3.16 -12.68
C PHE A 481 9.89 2.78 -11.97
N MET A 482 9.83 2.72 -10.63
CA MET A 482 10.88 2.12 -9.81
C MET A 482 10.52 0.67 -9.49
N SER A 483 11.51 -0.20 -9.47
CA SER A 483 11.32 -1.52 -8.85
C SER A 483 11.12 -1.37 -7.34
N ALA A 484 10.52 -2.38 -6.70
CA ALA A 484 10.34 -2.38 -5.25
C ALA A 484 11.68 -2.22 -4.50
N ALA A 485 12.76 -2.82 -5.01
CA ALA A 485 14.10 -2.69 -4.43
C ALA A 485 14.64 -1.26 -4.53
N GLN A 486 14.45 -0.61 -5.68
CA GLN A 486 14.85 0.79 -5.89
C GLN A 486 14.04 1.74 -4.99
N LEU A 487 12.73 1.54 -4.92
CA LEU A 487 11.85 2.36 -4.09
C LEU A 487 12.20 2.22 -2.60
N ARG A 488 12.48 0.99 -2.13
CA ARG A 488 12.97 0.73 -0.77
C ARG A 488 14.25 1.49 -0.44
N GLU A 489 15.17 1.58 -1.38
CA GLU A 489 16.41 2.33 -1.20
C GLU A 489 16.17 3.84 -1.13
N VAL A 490 15.24 4.36 -1.94
CA VAL A 490 14.80 5.75 -1.84
C VAL A 490 14.14 6.03 -0.49
N PHE A 491 13.30 5.13 0.02
CA PHE A 491 12.70 5.29 1.34
C PHE A 491 13.75 5.39 2.45
N ARG A 492 14.77 4.54 2.42
CA ARG A 492 15.86 4.55 3.41
C ARG A 492 16.72 5.81 3.38
N LYS A 493 16.84 6.46 2.22
CA LYS A 493 17.57 7.73 2.05
C LYS A 493 16.71 8.97 2.33
N SER A 494 15.41 8.78 2.51
CA SER A 494 14.48 9.88 2.77
C SER A 494 14.33 10.12 4.26
N VAL A 495 13.95 11.35 4.64
CA VAL A 495 13.64 11.72 6.03
C VAL A 495 12.16 11.83 6.30
N LEU A 496 11.39 12.17 5.27
CA LEU A 496 9.94 12.29 5.35
C LEU A 496 9.35 11.99 3.97
N ASN A 497 8.29 11.18 3.95
CA ASN A 497 7.42 11.04 2.79
C ASN A 497 6.28 12.06 2.86
N PHE A 498 6.03 12.81 1.81
CA PHE A 498 4.97 13.80 1.70
C PHE A 498 3.90 13.25 0.75
N HIS A 499 2.70 13.01 1.28
CA HIS A 499 1.58 12.49 0.49
C HIS A 499 0.51 13.59 0.34
N PRO A 500 0.42 14.25 -0.84
CA PRO A 500 -0.38 15.47 -1.00
C PRO A 500 -1.88 15.21 -1.18
N ALA A 501 -2.29 13.96 -1.42
CA ALA A 501 -3.65 13.64 -1.75
C ALA A 501 -4.61 14.08 -0.63
N LEU A 502 -5.79 14.57 -1.01
CA LEU A 502 -6.89 14.82 -0.06
C LEU A 502 -7.63 13.52 0.27
N TYR A 503 -7.56 12.56 -0.65
CA TYR A 503 -8.22 11.29 -0.56
C TYR A 503 -7.36 10.18 -1.18
N ASP A 504 -7.22 9.09 -0.45
CA ASP A 504 -6.62 7.85 -0.94
C ASP A 504 -7.20 6.69 -0.14
N SER A 505 -7.89 5.77 -0.81
CA SER A 505 -8.59 4.65 -0.14
C SER A 505 -7.63 3.83 0.71
N TYR A 506 -6.36 3.73 0.32
CA TYR A 506 -5.36 3.06 1.14
C TYR A 506 -4.03 3.79 1.19
N ALA A 507 -3.52 4.34 0.07
CA ALA A 507 -2.17 4.89 -0.04
C ALA A 507 -1.05 3.91 0.35
N MET A 508 -0.86 2.83 -0.43
CA MET A 508 0.14 1.79 -0.13
C MET A 508 1.54 2.34 0.11
N THR A 509 1.95 3.34 -0.68
CA THR A 509 3.25 3.98 -0.56
C THR A 509 3.52 4.51 0.86
N ILE A 510 2.49 4.91 1.61
CA ILE A 510 2.62 5.38 2.99
C ILE A 510 2.96 4.22 3.93
N VAL A 511 2.30 3.07 3.74
CA VAL A 511 2.56 1.86 4.53
C VAL A 511 3.91 1.25 4.19
N GLU A 512 4.30 1.23 2.91
CA GLU A 512 5.62 0.78 2.46
C GLU A 512 6.75 1.68 2.97
N ALA A 513 6.55 3.00 2.95
CA ALA A 513 7.46 3.96 3.56
C ALA A 513 7.61 3.68 5.06
N ALA A 514 6.49 3.50 5.78
CA ALA A 514 6.49 3.17 7.19
C ALA A 514 7.23 1.86 7.50
N ALA A 515 7.04 0.79 6.70
CA ALA A 515 7.77 -0.47 6.83
C ALA A 515 9.29 -0.29 6.67
N CYS A 516 9.70 0.69 5.87
CA CYS A 516 11.10 1.09 5.72
C CYS A 516 11.60 2.06 6.80
N GLY A 517 10.78 2.37 7.81
CA GLY A 517 11.09 3.33 8.86
C GLY A 517 11.04 4.79 8.39
N LEU A 518 10.34 5.10 7.30
CA LEU A 518 10.16 6.46 6.81
C LEU A 518 8.77 7.00 7.22
N PRO A 519 8.68 8.00 8.13
CA PRO A 519 7.40 8.58 8.47
C PRO A 519 6.79 9.34 7.29
N SER A 520 5.46 9.51 7.30
CA SER A 520 4.74 10.25 6.26
C SER A 520 3.99 11.47 6.83
N LEU A 521 3.99 12.58 6.10
CA LEU A 521 3.10 13.73 6.29
C LEU A 521 1.94 13.61 5.29
N ILE A 522 0.72 13.55 5.83
CA ILE A 522 -0.51 13.23 5.09
C ILE A 522 -1.61 14.26 5.36
N HIS A 523 -2.68 14.26 4.56
CA HIS A 523 -3.85 15.08 4.84
C HIS A 523 -4.51 14.71 6.19
N THR A 524 -5.15 15.70 6.82
CA THR A 524 -5.83 15.55 8.12
C THR A 524 -6.93 14.49 8.11
N GLY A 525 -7.54 14.23 6.96
CA GLY A 525 -8.51 13.15 6.73
C GLY A 525 -8.31 12.47 5.38
N GLY A 526 -9.17 11.49 5.09
CA GLY A 526 -9.28 10.93 3.74
C GLY A 526 -8.24 9.90 3.29
N ILE A 527 -7.26 9.56 4.13
CA ILE A 527 -6.16 8.66 3.77
C ILE A 527 -6.27 7.35 4.56
N GLY A 528 -6.53 6.23 3.87
CA GLY A 528 -6.74 4.91 4.49
C GLY A 528 -5.55 4.36 5.26
N ALA A 529 -4.31 4.62 4.82
CA ALA A 529 -3.10 4.21 5.54
C ALA A 529 -3.06 4.73 6.98
N ALA A 530 -3.74 5.84 7.28
CA ALA A 530 -3.82 6.38 8.63
C ALA A 530 -4.62 5.46 9.58
N ASP A 531 -5.55 4.65 9.06
CA ASP A 531 -6.27 3.67 9.88
C ASP A 531 -5.34 2.51 10.28
N VAL A 532 -4.46 2.10 9.36
CA VAL A 532 -3.47 1.03 9.54
C VAL A 532 -2.35 1.46 10.49
N LEU A 533 -1.77 2.62 10.24
CA LEU A 533 -0.66 3.15 11.03
C LEU A 533 -1.14 3.82 12.33
N GLY A 534 -2.43 4.19 12.41
CA GLY A 534 -3.06 4.96 13.47
C GLY A 534 -2.55 6.38 13.62
N GLU A 535 -3.11 7.10 14.60
CA GLU A 535 -2.83 8.53 14.81
C GLU A 535 -1.37 8.85 15.08
N GLU A 536 -0.69 7.96 15.81
CA GLU A 536 0.72 8.11 16.13
C GLU A 536 1.62 7.68 14.97
N GLY A 537 1.15 6.93 13.97
CA GLY A 537 2.01 6.41 12.90
C GLY A 537 2.25 7.38 11.73
N VAL A 538 1.67 8.58 11.76
CA VAL A 538 1.76 9.57 10.67
C VAL A 538 1.74 11.00 11.20
N PHE A 539 2.36 11.92 10.48
CA PHE A 539 2.15 13.35 10.68
C PHE A 539 0.95 13.82 9.86
N ARG A 540 0.13 14.71 10.44
CA ARG A 540 -1.01 15.33 9.75
C ARG A 540 -0.72 16.79 9.41
N GLY A 541 -1.12 17.19 8.21
CA GLY A 541 -1.11 18.57 7.71
C GLY A 541 -2.34 18.82 6.83
N ASP A 542 -2.83 20.07 6.81
CA ASP A 542 -3.99 20.41 5.98
C ASP A 542 -3.58 20.59 4.52
N MET A 543 -3.55 19.49 3.76
CA MET A 543 -3.27 19.50 2.32
C MET A 543 -4.28 20.33 1.49
N ALA A 544 -5.38 20.85 2.06
CA ALA A 544 -6.26 21.80 1.37
C ALA A 544 -5.80 23.26 1.52
N ASP A 545 -4.88 23.54 2.45
CA ASP A 545 -4.39 24.87 2.79
C ASP A 545 -2.85 24.89 2.71
N GLU A 546 -2.34 25.50 1.63
CA GLU A 546 -0.91 25.53 1.31
C GLU A 546 -0.07 26.15 2.44
N GLU A 547 -0.54 27.26 3.02
CA GLU A 547 0.18 28.00 4.06
C GLU A 547 0.25 27.18 5.35
N LYS A 548 -0.90 26.66 5.82
CA LYS A 548 -0.92 25.80 7.02
C LYS A 548 -0.12 24.52 6.83
N CYS A 549 -0.18 23.92 5.64
CA CYS A 549 0.60 22.73 5.34
C CYS A 549 2.11 23.03 5.38
N ALA A 550 2.54 24.14 4.81
CA ALA A 550 3.93 24.57 4.80
C ALA A 550 4.46 24.84 6.21
N GLU A 551 3.70 25.57 7.03
CA GLU A 551 4.05 25.77 8.44
C GLU A 551 4.20 24.44 9.18
N ARG A 552 3.28 23.49 8.94
CA ARG A 552 3.33 22.18 9.56
C ARG A 552 4.55 21.38 9.08
N LEU A 553 4.86 21.41 7.78
CA LEU A 553 6.01 20.74 7.20
C LEU A 553 7.31 21.25 7.82
N VAL A 554 7.49 22.58 7.95
CA VAL A 554 8.67 23.17 8.60
C VAL A 554 8.83 22.64 10.02
N LYS A 555 7.76 22.65 10.83
CA LYS A 555 7.79 22.12 12.21
C LYS A 555 8.18 20.65 12.26
N VAL A 556 7.65 19.82 11.36
CA VAL A 556 7.99 18.38 11.28
C VAL A 556 9.45 18.19 10.92
N LEU A 557 9.96 18.92 9.91
CA LEU A 557 11.36 18.83 9.50
C LEU A 557 12.30 19.27 10.64
N GLU A 558 11.96 20.31 11.39
CA GLU A 558 12.75 20.74 12.55
C GLU A 558 12.76 19.69 13.66
N GLY A 559 11.63 19.04 13.93
CA GLY A 559 11.52 17.93 14.89
C GLY A 559 12.37 16.72 14.51
N LEU A 560 12.39 16.34 13.23
CA LEU A 560 13.14 15.19 12.73
C LEU A 560 14.66 15.39 12.80
N ARG A 561 15.15 16.62 12.63
CA ARG A 561 16.59 16.93 12.75
C ARG A 561 17.11 16.66 14.16
N LEU A 562 16.38 17.15 15.16
CA LEU A 562 16.77 16.99 16.56
C LEU A 562 16.92 15.52 16.95
N ALA A 563 16.16 14.64 16.31
CA ALA A 563 16.22 13.21 16.58
C ALA A 563 17.48 12.53 16.05
N LYS A 564 18.14 13.10 15.03
CA LYS A 564 19.38 12.57 14.45
C LYS A 564 20.63 13.02 15.19
N ASP A 565 20.62 14.23 15.75
CA ASP A 565 21.81 14.84 16.36
C ASP A 565 22.10 14.30 17.78
N GLU A 566 21.14 13.62 18.43
CA GLU A 566 21.39 12.98 19.73
C GLU A 566 22.01 11.59 19.57
N ASP A 567 23.30 11.50 19.85
CA ASP A 567 23.97 10.22 20.08
C ASP A 567 23.25 9.47 21.23
N PRO A 568 22.83 8.20 21.03
CA PRO A 568 22.08 7.44 22.03
C PRO A 568 22.83 7.15 23.34
N VAL A 569 24.05 7.67 23.51
CA VAL A 569 25.00 7.27 24.56
C VAL A 569 25.13 8.30 25.71
N GLN A 570 24.57 9.51 25.61
CA GLN A 570 24.82 10.57 26.62
C GLN A 570 23.65 10.98 27.53
N CYS A 571 22.66 10.13 27.75
CA CYS A 571 21.52 10.49 28.60
C CYS A 571 21.56 9.87 30.00
N VAL A 572 22.58 10.18 30.82
CA VAL A 572 22.47 10.11 32.30
C VAL A 572 23.38 11.15 32.98
N SER A 573 22.78 11.99 33.81
CA SER A 573 23.38 12.91 34.80
C SER A 573 23.74 14.33 34.33
N SER A 574 22.80 15.27 34.52
CA SER A 574 23.05 16.45 35.34
C SER A 574 21.78 17.27 35.52
N GLN A 575 21.61 17.82 36.73
CA GLN A 575 20.52 18.70 37.11
C GLN A 575 20.61 20.01 36.31
N GLN A 576 19.70 20.24 35.36
CA GLN A 576 19.57 21.53 34.68
C GLN A 576 18.44 22.40 35.27
N PRO A 577 18.64 23.74 35.34
CA PRO A 577 17.68 24.71 35.89
C PRO A 577 16.46 24.91 34.96
N PRO A 578 15.39 25.59 35.43
CA PRO A 578 14.10 25.62 34.72
C PRO A 578 14.20 26.31 33.34
N LEU A 579 13.86 25.55 32.32
CA LEU A 579 14.01 25.87 30.89
C LEU A 579 12.91 26.80 30.36
N GLN A 580 13.31 27.64 29.39
CA GLN A 580 12.46 28.51 28.59
C GLN A 580 11.49 27.68 27.70
N GLN A 581 10.26 28.19 27.49
CA GLN A 581 9.17 27.52 26.74
C GLN A 581 9.57 26.98 25.35
N SER A 582 10.50 27.62 24.65
CA SER A 582 10.97 27.18 23.32
C SER A 582 11.69 25.82 23.37
N HIS A 583 12.42 25.54 24.46
CA HIS A 583 13.11 24.26 24.62
C HIS A 583 12.12 23.11 24.88
N MET A 584 11.02 23.39 25.60
CA MET A 584 9.99 22.40 25.88
C MET A 584 9.22 22.01 24.61
N GLN A 585 8.88 22.97 23.74
CA GLN A 585 8.25 22.67 22.44
C GLN A 585 9.15 21.83 21.53
N SER A 586 10.44 22.14 21.52
CA SER A 586 11.46 21.38 20.77
C SER A 586 11.56 19.92 21.24
N GLN A 587 11.52 19.69 22.56
CA GLN A 587 11.55 18.34 23.14
C GLN A 587 10.27 17.54 22.84
N ILE A 588 9.09 18.18 22.87
CA ILE A 588 7.82 17.52 22.54
C ILE A 588 7.83 17.01 21.09
N MET A 589 8.18 17.87 20.13
CA MET A 589 8.24 17.49 18.70
C MET A 589 9.25 16.36 18.42
N HIS A 590 10.34 16.32 19.20
CA HIS A 590 11.34 15.26 19.12
C HIS A 590 10.79 13.90 19.55
N VAL A 591 10.13 13.85 20.72
CA VAL A 591 9.51 12.61 21.24
C VAL A 591 8.43 12.12 20.27
N GLU A 592 7.60 13.03 19.77
CA GLU A 592 6.59 12.72 18.76
C GLU A 592 7.23 12.09 17.51
N SER A 593 8.34 12.64 17.01
CA SER A 593 8.95 12.16 15.77
C SER A 593 9.50 10.73 15.84
N ARG A 594 10.20 10.39 16.93
CA ARG A 594 10.71 9.01 17.15
C ARG A 594 9.57 8.03 17.38
N GLN A 595 8.60 8.41 18.21
CA GLN A 595 7.42 7.59 18.48
C GLN A 595 6.64 7.30 17.20
N VAL A 596 6.51 8.29 16.31
CA VAL A 596 5.84 8.12 15.02
C VAL A 596 6.56 7.11 14.15
N GLN A 597 7.88 7.24 14.00
CA GLN A 597 8.67 6.34 13.16
C GLN A 597 8.61 4.88 13.66
N GLU A 598 8.83 4.65 14.95
CA GLU A 598 8.82 3.31 15.53
C GLU A 598 7.43 2.66 15.49
N THR A 599 6.39 3.45 15.79
CA THR A 599 5.00 2.96 15.77
C THR A 599 4.57 2.62 14.35
N ALA A 600 4.88 3.47 13.38
CA ALA A 600 4.57 3.24 11.97
C ALA A 600 5.24 1.96 11.45
N GLN A 601 6.53 1.77 11.74
CA GLN A 601 7.26 0.59 11.31
C GLN A 601 6.74 -0.70 11.94
N LYS A 602 6.52 -0.70 13.27
CA LYS A 602 5.97 -1.87 13.98
C LYS A 602 4.60 -2.27 13.44
N ARG A 603 3.74 -1.28 13.14
CA ARG A 603 2.39 -1.53 12.63
C ARG A 603 2.38 -1.99 11.18
N ALA A 604 3.21 -1.39 10.33
CA ALA A 604 3.35 -1.82 8.94
C ALA A 604 3.83 -3.28 8.84
N LEU A 605 4.83 -3.67 9.65
CA LEU A 605 5.32 -5.05 9.70
C LEU A 605 4.30 -6.04 10.30
N ALA A 606 3.51 -5.61 11.28
CA ALA A 606 2.47 -6.44 11.88
C ALA A 606 1.31 -6.75 10.91
N TRP A 607 1.06 -5.86 9.95
CA TRP A 607 0.03 -6.03 8.92
C TRP A 607 0.34 -7.19 7.96
N GLU A 608 1.62 -7.47 7.68
CA GLU A 608 2.04 -8.31 6.55
C GLU A 608 1.73 -9.81 6.66
N SER A 609 1.22 -10.35 7.78
CA SER A 609 0.88 -11.78 7.78
C SER A 609 -0.22 -12.17 8.74
N VAL A 610 -0.01 -12.11 10.05
CA VAL A 610 -0.86 -12.91 10.97
C VAL A 610 -2.19 -12.26 11.35
N ALA A 611 -2.20 -10.95 11.60
CA ALA A 611 -3.40 -10.28 12.11
C ALA A 611 -4.50 -10.18 11.04
N PHE A 612 -4.10 -9.90 9.80
CA PHE A 612 -5.00 -9.82 8.65
C PHE A 612 -5.75 -11.15 8.43
N ALA A 613 -5.03 -12.28 8.39
CA ALA A 613 -5.70 -13.56 8.15
C ALA A 613 -6.58 -13.99 9.33
N GLN A 614 -6.20 -13.68 10.58
CA GLN A 614 -7.04 -13.98 11.74
C GLN A 614 -8.36 -13.20 11.72
N GLU A 615 -8.31 -11.92 11.37
CA GLU A 615 -9.52 -11.11 11.22
C GLU A 615 -10.36 -11.58 10.04
N LEU A 616 -9.73 -11.88 8.89
CA LEU A 616 -10.41 -12.48 7.74
C LEU A 616 -11.11 -13.80 8.13
N GLY A 617 -10.44 -14.67 8.87
CA GLY A 617 -11.00 -15.93 9.34
C GLY A 617 -12.21 -15.71 10.25
N SER A 618 -12.11 -14.74 11.17
CA SER A 618 -13.21 -14.36 12.06
C SER A 618 -14.41 -13.82 11.27
N LEU A 619 -14.18 -12.95 10.29
CA LEU A 619 -15.21 -12.39 9.41
C LEU A 619 -15.92 -13.48 8.60
N LEU A 620 -15.18 -14.45 8.07
CA LEU A 620 -15.74 -15.58 7.33
C LEU A 620 -16.55 -16.51 8.25
N GLU A 621 -16.11 -16.71 9.49
CA GLU A 621 -16.83 -17.51 10.49
C GLU A 621 -18.12 -16.84 10.96
N GLU A 622 -18.08 -15.54 11.25
CA GLU A 622 -19.26 -14.76 11.58
C GLU A 622 -20.31 -14.78 10.45
N ALA A 623 -19.86 -14.73 9.20
CA ALA A 623 -20.73 -14.88 8.04
C ALA A 623 -21.38 -16.26 7.97
N GLY A 624 -20.65 -17.32 8.36
CA GLY A 624 -21.12 -18.71 8.38
C GLY A 624 -22.11 -19.05 9.48
N VAL A 625 -21.96 -18.48 10.68
CA VAL A 625 -22.74 -18.86 11.86
C VAL A 625 -24.16 -18.25 11.84
N GLY A 626 -24.36 -17.10 11.19
CA GLY A 626 -25.65 -16.39 11.20
C GLY A 626 -26.78 -17.02 10.36
N GLY A 627 -26.50 -18.04 9.54
CA GLY A 627 -27.48 -18.61 8.60
C GLY A 627 -28.18 -19.91 9.04
N HIS A 628 -27.88 -20.43 10.23
CA HIS A 628 -28.39 -21.72 10.71
C HIS A 628 -29.42 -21.63 11.86
N SER A 629 -29.95 -20.44 12.16
CA SER A 629 -31.04 -20.24 13.14
C SER A 629 -32.42 -20.26 12.51
#